data_AF-A0A645CFH5-F1
#
_entry.id   AF-A0A645CFH5-F1
#
_cell.length_a   1.000
_cell.length_b   1.000
_cell.length_c   1.000
_cell.angle_alpha   90.00
_cell.angle_beta   90.00
_cell.angle_gamma   90.00
#
_symmetry.space_group_name_H-M   'P 1'
#
loop_
_entity.id
_entity.type
_entity.pdbx_description
1 polymer ?
#
loop_
_entity_poly.entity_id
_entity_poly.type
_entity_poly.pdbx_seq_one_letter_code
_entity_poly.pdbx_strand_id
1 'polypeptide(L)' 'MEQTQRGIYGGAVGYLAFNGNMDTCIAIRLAYCKQGKVYIRSGAGIVADSVSEQEWYECEKKARAVAEALQQSSGGSV' A
#
# COMPACT_ATOMS: atom_id res chain seq x y z
N MET A 1 -10.25 -3.13 14.23
CA MET A 1 -8.82 -3.51 14.30
C MET A 1 -8.54 -4.57 13.24
N GLU A 2 -7.37 -4.55 12.57
CA GLU A 2 -7.08 -5.43 11.42
C GLU A 2 -7.26 -6.92 11.77
N GLN A 3 -7.89 -7.67 10.85
CA GLN A 3 -8.22 -9.10 11.02
C GLN A 3 -7.21 -10.03 10.33
N THR A 4 -6.20 -9.48 9.64
CA THR A 4 -5.22 -10.25 8.86
C THR A 4 -3.82 -9.69 9.03
N GLN A 5 -2.81 -10.55 8.95
CA GLN A 5 -1.40 -10.14 8.95
C GLN A 5 -1.13 -9.11 7.84
N ARG A 6 -0.31 -8.10 8.12
CA ARG A 6 0.02 -7.02 7.17
C ARG A 6 0.82 -7.47 5.96
N GLY A 7 1.55 -8.58 6.09
CA GLY A 7 2.45 -9.06 5.05
C GLY A 7 3.53 -8.01 4.76
N ILE A 8 3.64 -7.59 3.51
CA ILE A 8 4.64 -6.60 3.06
C ILE A 8 4.28 -5.18 3.53
N TYR A 9 2.99 -4.89 3.77
CA TYR A 9 2.52 -3.54 4.08
C TYR A 9 3.08 -3.02 5.42
N GLY A 10 3.75 -1.86 5.36
CA GLY A 10 4.43 -1.26 6.51
C GLY A 10 5.82 -1.85 6.80
N GLY A 11 6.31 -2.79 5.98
CA GLY A 11 7.69 -3.24 5.98
C GLY A 11 8.62 -2.30 5.20
N ALA A 12 9.75 -2.83 4.72
CA ALA A 12 10.71 -2.11 3.90
C ALA A 12 11.01 -2.88 2.60
N VAL A 13 11.18 -2.15 1.50
CA VAL A 13 11.59 -2.68 0.19
C VAL A 13 12.84 -1.92 -0.24
N GLY A 14 13.87 -2.61 -0.71
CA GLY A 14 15.13 -1.97 -1.06
C GLY A 14 16.22 -2.96 -1.39
N TYR A 15 17.47 -2.50 -1.36
CA TYR A 15 18.64 -3.32 -1.66
C TYR A 15 19.75 -3.17 -0.62
N LEU A 16 20.59 -4.21 -0.57
CA LEU A 16 21.83 -4.28 0.17
C LEU A 16 22.94 -4.63 -0.81
N ALA A 17 23.90 -3.73 -0.98
CA ALA A 17 25.01 -3.90 -1.88
C ALA A 17 26.25 -4.46 -1.14
N PHE A 18 27.08 -5.22 -1.85
CA PHE A 18 28.30 -5.83 -1.30
C PHE A 18 29.36 -4.80 -0.86
N ASN A 19 29.23 -3.55 -1.29
CA ASN A 19 30.07 -2.44 -0.85
C ASN A 19 29.61 -1.80 0.47
N GLY A 20 28.59 -2.36 1.13
CA GLY A 20 28.05 -1.86 2.38
C GLY A 20 26.93 -0.83 2.24
N ASN A 21 26.58 -0.42 1.01
CA ASN A 21 25.47 0.51 0.80
C ASN A 21 24.12 -0.19 0.95
N MET A 22 23.17 0.51 1.56
CA MET A 22 21.78 0.08 1.70
C MET A 22 20.88 1.25 1.34
N ASP A 23 19.83 0.98 0.56
CA ASP A 23 18.73 1.91 0.36
C ASP A 23 17.41 1.16 0.46
N THR A 24 16.50 1.68 1.28
CA THR A 24 15.20 1.07 1.51
C THR A 24 14.11 2.14 1.59
N CYS A 25 12.95 1.83 1.06
CA CYS A 25 11.74 2.62 1.20
C CYS A 25 10.70 1.88 2.03
N ILE A 26 9.79 2.63 2.65
CA ILE A 26 8.67 2.07 3.39
C ILE A 26 7.70 1.44 2.39
N ALA A 27 7.28 0.22 2.69
CA ALA A 27 6.36 -0.57 1.89
C ALA A 27 4.90 -0.08 2.01
N ILE A 28 4.63 1.12 1.48
CA ILE A 28 3.32 1.75 1.36
C ILE A 28 3.05 2.12 -0.10
N ARG A 29 1.77 2.36 -0.45
CA ARG A 29 1.35 2.62 -1.85
C ARG A 29 1.86 1.56 -2.83
N LEU A 30 1.83 0.31 -2.42
CA LEU A 30 2.25 -0.84 -3.22
C LEU A 30 1.07 -1.74 -3.54
N ALA A 31 1.24 -2.54 -4.59
CA ALA A 31 0.41 -3.69 -4.89
C ALA A 31 1.29 -4.94 -4.90
N TYR A 32 0.81 -6.04 -4.35
CA TYR A 32 1.47 -7.34 -4.47
C TYR A 32 0.49 -8.42 -4.94
N CYS A 33 0.96 -9.34 -5.77
CA CYS A 33 0.17 -10.45 -6.27
C CYS A 33 0.50 -11.72 -5.48
N LYS A 34 -0.54 -12.44 -5.03
CA LYS A 34 -0.40 -13.75 -4.40
C LYS A 34 -1.56 -14.63 -4.85
N GLN A 35 -1.26 -15.84 -5.34
CA GLN A 35 -2.28 -16.81 -5.79
C GLN A 35 -3.27 -16.22 -6.82
N GLY A 36 -2.77 -15.44 -7.79
CA GLY A 36 -3.59 -14.83 -8.84
C GLY A 36 -4.47 -13.66 -8.38
N LYS A 37 -4.34 -13.20 -7.13
CA LYS A 37 -5.05 -12.03 -6.60
C LYS A 37 -4.08 -10.92 -6.29
N VAL A 38 -4.45 -9.70 -6.67
CA VAL A 38 -3.72 -8.47 -6.32
C VAL A 38 -4.26 -7.92 -5.02
N TYR A 39 -3.36 -7.59 -4.10
CA TYR A 39 -3.67 -7.01 -2.81
C TYR A 39 -3.10 -5.59 -2.74
N ILE A 40 -3.96 -4.64 -2.40
CA ILE A 40 -3.62 -3.24 -2.15
C ILE A 40 -4.03 -2.95 -0.72
N ARG A 41 -3.11 -2.40 0.09
CA ARG A 41 -3.37 -2.01 1.47
C ARG A 41 -3.10 -0.52 1.64
N SER A 42 -3.93 0.12 2.44
CA SER A 42 -3.88 1.54 2.76
C SER A 42 -4.34 1.75 4.19
N GLY A 43 -3.96 2.89 4.77
CA GLY A 43 -4.31 3.27 6.12
C GLY A 43 -4.20 4.78 6.30
N ALA A 44 -4.68 5.24 7.44
CA ALA A 44 -4.64 6.63 7.86
C ALA A 44 -4.13 6.74 9.31
N GLY A 45 -3.59 7.90 9.63
CA GLY A 45 -3.07 8.20 10.96
C GLY A 45 -4.18 8.80 11.81
N ILE A 46 -4.72 8.01 12.73
CA ILE A 46 -5.80 8.47 13.62
C ILE A 46 -5.21 9.30 14.77
N VAL A 47 -5.68 10.53 14.92
CA VAL A 47 -5.36 11.44 16.04
C VAL A 47 -6.63 11.77 16.83
N ALA A 48 -6.50 12.49 17.95
CA ALA A 48 -7.62 12.78 18.86
C ALA A 48 -8.79 13.52 18.16
N ASP A 49 -8.47 14.41 17.22
CA ASP A 49 -9.45 15.22 16.49
C ASP A 49 -9.86 14.60 15.14
N SER A 50 -9.43 13.36 14.86
CA SER A 50 -9.74 12.69 13.58
C SER A 50 -11.24 12.42 13.44
N VAL A 51 -11.77 12.72 12.25
CA VAL A 51 -13.15 12.41 11.88
C VAL A 51 -13.18 11.11 11.08
N SER A 52 -13.81 10.06 11.63
CA SER A 52 -13.82 8.71 11.05
C SER A 52 -14.14 8.67 9.55
N GLU A 53 -15.09 9.49 9.09
CA GLU A 53 -15.48 9.54 7.68
C GLU A 53 -14.37 10.11 6.79
N GLN A 54 -13.67 11.16 7.25
CA GLN A 54 -12.58 11.77 6.50
C GLN A 54 -11.38 10.83 6.39
N GLU A 55 -11.03 10.14 7.47
CA GLU A 55 -9.94 9.15 7.51
C GLU A 55 -10.23 7.95 6.59
N TRP A 56 -11.50 7.54 6.52
CA TRP A 56 -11.95 6.52 5.59
C TRP A 56 -11.74 6.96 4.13
N TYR A 57 -12.20 8.17 3.76
CA TYR A 57 -11.99 8.70 2.41
C TYR A 57 -10.50 8.87 2.08
N GLU A 58 -9.66 9.25 3.04
CA GLU A 58 -8.21 9.31 2.85
C GLU A 58 -7.62 7.93 2.54
N CYS A 59 -7.99 6.91 3.33
CA CYS A 59 -7.56 5.53 3.10
C CYS A 59 -7.95 5.06 1.69
N GLU A 60 -9.21 5.31 1.31
CA GLU A 60 -9.74 4.95 0.00
C GLU A 60 -8.98 5.66 -1.12
N LYS A 61 -8.81 6.99 -1.04
CA LYS A 61 -8.06 7.78 -2.05
C LYS A 61 -6.63 7.27 -2.24
N LYS A 62 -5.93 6.94 -1.16
CA LYS A 62 -4.57 6.38 -1.21
C LYS A 62 -4.53 5.02 -1.92
N ALA A 63 -5.50 4.15 -1.64
CA ALA A 63 -5.60 2.84 -2.30
C ALA A 63 -6.00 2.97 -3.78
N ARG A 64 -6.93 3.90 -4.07
CA ARG A 64 -7.48 4.13 -5.40
C ARG A 64 -6.41 4.54 -6.40
N ALA A 65 -5.45 5.36 -6.00
CA ALA A 65 -4.33 5.75 -6.88
C ALA A 65 -3.55 4.53 -7.41
N VAL A 66 -3.32 3.52 -6.57
CA VAL A 66 -2.63 2.28 -6.97
C VAL A 66 -3.55 1.41 -7.84
N ALA A 67 -4.83 1.33 -7.51
CA ALA A 67 -5.82 0.57 -8.28
C ALA A 67 -6.02 1.15 -9.69
N GLU A 68 -6.16 2.47 -9.82
CA GLU A 68 -6.28 3.18 -11.10
C GLU A 68 -5.04 2.95 -11.98
N ALA A 69 -3.83 3.00 -11.40
CA ALA A 69 -2.60 2.70 -12.12
C ALA A 69 -2.58 1.26 -12.67
N LEU A 70 -3.04 0.28 -11.88
CA LEU A 70 -3.16 -1.11 -12.33
C LEU A 70 -4.19 -1.24 -13.47
N GLN A 71 -5.36 -0.61 -13.35
CA GLN A 71 -6.38 -0.64 -14.39
C GLN A 71 -5.90 -0.04 -15.71
N GLN A 72 -5.21 1.10 -15.65
CA GLN A 72 -4.64 1.76 -16.82
C GLN A 72 -3.55 0.90 -17.48
N SER A 73 -2.68 0.28 -16.68
CA SER A 73 -1.61 -0.60 -17.20
C SER A 73 -2.12 -1.89 -17.83
N SER A 74 -3.31 -2.36 -17.43
CA SER A 74 -3.91 -3.62 -17.89
C SER A 74 -4.72 -3.46 -19.18
N GLY A 75 -4.73 -2.28 -19.80
CA GLY A 75 -5.50 -2.01 -21.03
C GLY A 75 -6.99 -1.76 -20.80
N GLY A 76 -7.41 -1.43 -19.57
CA GLY A 76 -8.79 -1.07 -19.26
C GLY A 76 -9.77 -2.24 -19.32
N SER A 77 -9.78 -3.08 -18.28
CA SER A 77 -10.95 -3.78 -17.72
C SER A 77 -10.45 -4.73 -16.63
N VAL A 78 -10.82 -4.46 -15.37
CA VAL A 78 -10.90 -5.46 -14.29
C VAL A 78 -12.37 -5.68 -13.97
#